data_AF-A0A6N7ITP2-F1
#
_entry.id   AF-A0A6N7ITP2-F1
#
_cell.length_a   1.000
_cell.length_b   1.000
_cell.length_c   1.000
_cell.angle_alpha   90.00
_cell.angle_beta   90.00
_cell.angle_gamma   90.00
#
_symmetry.space_group_name_H-M   'P 1'
#
loop_
_entity.id
_entity.type
_entity.pdbx_description
1 polymer ?
#
loop_
_entity_poly.entity_id
_entity_poly.type
_entity_poly.pdbx_seq_one_letter_code
_entity_poly.pdbx_strand_id
1 'polypeptide(L)' 'MLYIGCTGARLMVTIMHHMRRNNLRYGLITMCIGGGQGMAMVVERV' A
#
# COMPACT_ATOMS: atom_id res chain seq x y z
N MET A 1 -9.63 12.32 -5.55
CA MET A 1 -10.01 11.05 -4.87
C MET A 1 -9.46 9.79 -5.54
N LEU A 2 -9.34 9.71 -6.88
CA LEU A 2 -8.91 8.49 -7.61
C LEU A 2 -7.55 7.89 -7.16
N TYR A 3 -6.56 8.73 -6.80
CA TYR A 3 -5.24 8.30 -6.31
C TYR A 3 -5.28 7.58 -4.95
N ILE A 4 -6.17 7.99 -4.05
CA ILE A 4 -6.28 7.43 -2.69
C ILE A 4 -7.26 6.25 -2.65
N GLY A 5 -8.35 6.33 -3.41
CA GLY A 5 -9.38 5.29 -3.48
C GLY A 5 -8.95 4.09 -4.32
N CYS A 6 -9.02 4.20 -5.65
CA CYS A 6 -8.78 3.06 -6.54
C CYS A 6 -7.31 2.65 -6.59
N THR A 7 -6.38 3.60 -6.73
CA THR A 7 -4.95 3.30 -6.83
C THR A 7 -4.38 2.81 -5.49
N GLY A 8 -4.71 3.50 -4.39
CA GLY A 8 -4.34 3.09 -3.03
C GLY A 8 -4.90 1.72 -2.65
N ALA A 9 -6.18 1.44 -2.93
CA ALA A 9 -6.78 0.13 -2.66
C ALA A 9 -6.13 -0.99 -3.47
N ARG A 10 -5.78 -0.75 -4.75
CA ARG A 10 -5.06 -1.74 -5.57
C ARG A 10 -3.67 -2.05 -5.00
N LEU A 11 -2.91 -1.04 -4.60
CA LEU A 11 -1.59 -1.20 -3.97
C LEU A 11 -1.70 -2.00 -2.66
N MET A 12 -2.69 -1.68 -1.83
CA MET A 12 -2.99 -2.41 -0.58
C MET A 12 -3.28 -3.89 -0.83
N VAL A 13 -4.19 -4.20 -1.75
CA VAL A 13 -4.53 -5.59 -2.08
C VAL A 13 -3.33 -6.33 -2.64
N THR A 14 -2.54 -5.68 -3.50
CA THR A 14 -1.34 -6.26 -4.10
C THR A 14 -0.33 -6.62 -3.02
N ILE A 15 -0.03 -5.71 -2.08
CA ILE A 15 0.93 -6.00 -1.02
C ILE A 15 0.38 -7.05 -0.05
N MET A 16 -0.91 -7.01 0.29
CA MET A 16 -1.49 -8.04 1.16
C MET A 16 -1.35 -9.43 0.55
N HIS A 17 -1.62 -9.56 -0.76
CA HIS A 17 -1.49 -10.83 -1.47
C HIS A 17 -0.02 -11.26 -1.57
N HIS A 18 0.88 -10.32 -1.87
CA HIS A 18 2.31 -10.56 -1.96
C HIS A 18 2.89 -10.98 -0.61
N MET A 19 2.55 -10.26 0.46
CA MET A 19 2.99 -10.59 1.80
C MET A 19 2.40 -11.96 2.21
N ARG A 20 1.13 -12.26 1.89
CA ARG A 20 0.49 -13.57 2.20
C ARG A 20 1.23 -14.72 1.53
N ARG A 21 1.58 -14.57 0.26
CA ARG A 21 2.36 -15.55 -0.49
C ARG A 21 3.79 -15.73 0.04
N ASN A 22 4.44 -14.64 0.45
CA ASN A 22 5.84 -14.65 0.91
C ASN A 22 5.98 -14.77 2.43
N ASN A 23 4.90 -15.05 3.16
CA ASN A 23 4.88 -15.16 4.63
C ASN A 23 5.51 -13.96 5.37
N LEU A 24 5.45 -12.76 4.77
CA LEU A 24 6.03 -11.53 5.34
C LEU A 24 5.13 -10.96 6.44
N ARG A 25 5.74 -10.52 7.55
CA ARG A 25 5.04 -9.91 8.70
C ARG A 25 4.72 -8.43 8.51
N TYR A 26 5.61 -7.69 7.83
CA TYR A 26 5.48 -6.25 7.60
C TYR A 26 5.55 -5.89 6.12
N GLY A 27 4.75 -4.92 5.69
CA GLY A 27 4.78 -4.33 4.36
C GLY A 27 4.72 -2.82 4.44
N LEU A 28 5.50 -2.14 3.60
CA LEU A 28 5.50 -0.69 3.47
C LEU A 28 4.95 -0.33 2.10
N ILE A 29 3.96 0.55 2.06
CA ILE A 29 3.44 1.14 0.82
C ILE A 29 3.73 2.63 0.85
N THR A 30 4.32 3.14 -0.23
CA THR A 30 4.50 4.58 -0.44
C THR A 30 3.90 4.97 -1.79
N MET A 31 3.25 6.13 -1.85
CA MET A 31 2.73 6.69 -3.10
C MET A 31 2.95 8.19 -3.17
N CYS A 32 3.26 8.67 -4.36
CA CYS A 32 3.31 10.09 -4.67
C CYS A 32 1.89 10.62 -4.96
N ILE A 33 1.57 11.74 -4.34
CA ILE A 33 0.35 12.51 -4.58
C ILE A 33 0.80 13.80 -5.30
N GLY A 34 0.20 14.09 -6.45
CA GLY A 34 0.50 15.31 -7.22
C GLY A 34 0.37 16.57 -6.34
N GLY A 35 1.28 17.53 -6.52
CA GLY A 35 1.38 18.71 -5.64
C GLY A 35 2.49 18.62 -4.58
N GLY A 36 3.40 17.65 -4.68
CA GLY A 36 4.56 17.52 -3.78
C GLY A 36 4.26 16.80 -2.46
N GLN A 37 3.13 16.11 -2.36
CA GLN A 37 2.75 15.35 -1.17
C GLN A 37 2.99 13.85 -1.39
N GLY A 38 3.31 13.13 -0.32
CA GLY A 38 3.46 11.68 -0.36
C GLY A 38 2.70 11.06 0.80
N MET A 39 2.16 9.87 0.58
CA MET A 39 1.54 9.07 1.64
C MET A 39 2.34 7.79 1.81
N ALA A 40 2.66 7.46 3.06
CA ALA A 40 3.29 6.21 3.45
C ALA A 40 2.37 5.47 4.42
N MET A 41 2.18 4.18 4.23
CA MET A 41 1.41 3.31 5.12
C MET A 41 2.20 2.04 5.40
N VAL A 42 2.25 1.66 6.67
CA VAL A 42 2.82 0.39 7.13
C VAL A 42 1.66 -0.55 7.40
N VAL A 43 1.76 -1.77 6.87
CA VAL A 43 0.76 -2.83 7.03
C VAL A 43 1.42 -4.00 7.76
N GLU A 44 0.88 -4.38 8.90
CA GLU A 44 1.29 -5.57 9.64
C GLU A 44 0.31 -6.71 9.34
N ARG A 45 0.82 -7.90 8.98
CA ARG A 45 0.00 -9.10 8.99
C ARG A 45 -0.02 -9.64 10.42
N VAL A 46 -1.21 -9.59 11.02
CA VAL A 46 -1.58 -10.36 12.22
C VAL A 46 -1.96 -11.79 11.88
#